data_AF-A0A517WVV0-F1
#
_entry.id   AF-A0A517WVV0-F1
#
_cell.length_a   1.000
_cell.length_b   1.000
_cell.length_c   1.000
_cell.angle_alpha   90.00
_cell.angle_beta   90.00
_cell.angle_gamma   90.00
#
_symmetry.space_group_name_H-M   'P 1'
#
loop_
_entity.id
_entity.type
_entity.pdbx_description
1 polymer ?
#
loop_
_entity_poly.entity_id
_entity_poly.type
_entity_poly.pdbx_seq_one_letter_code
_entity_poly.pdbx_strand_id
1 'polypeptide(L)'
;MTVKDQTPDERCRSRGELGLREKRTSMTQNQFQNQSGPLPGERDFDPYEGDLDAQSAWKNFGGLSLSEAYQKFLENPGTYSEDFMWMGDKAFVYYFPVLERYLLVTPVWGKENGSEWCQILGLGSAIQFQFTEQSLPELLQLTPRVLTLIAQVKESIDAYVASGHPYYSDPEIHQHVIKEWNELEQHLQQFVDL
;
A
#
# COMPACT_ATOMS: atom_id res chain seq x y z
N MET A 1 -25.78 -37.72 -15.39
CA MET A 1 -24.99 -37.40 -14.18
C MET A 1 -23.59 -37.92 -14.40
N THR A 2 -22.65 -37.05 -14.71
CA THR A 2 -21.26 -37.45 -14.97
C THR A 2 -20.38 -36.60 -14.07
N VAL A 3 -19.92 -37.19 -12.97
CA VAL A 3 -18.88 -36.63 -12.11
C VAL A 3 -17.59 -36.74 -12.92
N LYS A 4 -17.02 -35.62 -13.34
CA LYS A 4 -15.66 -35.59 -13.90
C LYS A 4 -14.67 -35.52 -12.75
N ASP A 5 -13.82 -36.53 -12.70
CA ASP A 5 -12.64 -36.63 -11.83
C ASP A 5 -11.77 -35.37 -11.93
N GLN A 6 -11.51 -34.75 -10.78
CA GLN A 6 -10.43 -33.78 -10.62
C GLN A 6 -9.12 -34.56 -10.37
N THR A 7 -8.09 -34.25 -11.14
CA THR A 7 -6.79 -34.89 -11.05
C THR A 7 -6.07 -34.51 -9.74
N PRO A 8 -5.19 -35.38 -9.20
CA PRO A 8 -4.62 -35.23 -7.85
C PRO A 8 -3.66 -34.03 -7.65
N ASP A 9 -3.28 -33.33 -8.72
CA ASP A 9 -2.22 -32.30 -8.71
C ASP A 9 -2.72 -30.91 -8.24
N GLU A 10 -4.01 -30.59 -8.42
CA GLU A 10 -4.59 -29.29 -8.02
C GLU A 10 -4.83 -29.15 -6.50
N ARG A 11 -4.87 -30.27 -5.77
CA ARG A 11 -5.07 -30.28 -4.31
C ARG A 11 -3.83 -29.92 -3.51
N CYS A 12 -2.64 -30.09 -4.08
CA CYS A 12 -1.38 -29.78 -3.38
C CYS A 12 -0.96 -28.31 -3.54
N ARG A 13 -1.30 -27.65 -4.67
CA ARG A 13 -0.96 -26.23 -4.88
C ARG A 13 -1.81 -25.28 -4.02
N SER A 14 -3.11 -25.54 -3.93
CA SER A 14 -4.06 -24.69 -3.16
C SER A 14 -3.74 -24.63 -1.66
N ARG A 15 -3.25 -25.72 -1.07
CA ARG A 15 -2.95 -25.79 0.38
C ARG A 15 -1.66 -25.04 0.76
N GLY A 16 -0.69 -24.95 -0.15
CA GLY A 16 0.57 -24.24 0.07
C GLY A 16 0.42 -22.72 -0.02
N GLU A 17 -0.35 -22.23 -1.00
CA GLU A 17 -0.62 -20.80 -1.20
C GLU A 17 -1.51 -20.22 -0.10
N LEU A 18 -2.54 -20.96 0.35
CA LEU A 18 -3.38 -20.59 1.49
C LEU A 18 -2.55 -20.47 2.78
N GLY A 19 -1.64 -21.41 3.04
CA GLY A 19 -0.79 -21.39 4.24
C GLY A 19 0.30 -20.30 4.24
N LEU A 20 0.83 -19.91 3.08
CA LEU A 20 1.73 -18.77 2.97
C LEU A 20 0.99 -17.43 3.11
N ARG A 21 -0.22 -17.33 2.54
CA ARG A 21 -1.08 -16.14 2.66
C ARG A 21 -1.50 -15.93 4.12
N GLU A 22 -2.03 -16.96 4.79
CA GLU A 22 -2.38 -16.90 6.22
C GLU A 22 -1.19 -16.55 7.13
N LYS A 23 0.02 -17.06 6.84
CA LYS A 23 1.23 -16.69 7.60
C LYS A 23 1.70 -15.26 7.34
N ARG A 24 1.59 -14.75 6.10
CA ARG A 24 1.85 -13.32 5.79
C ARG A 24 0.82 -12.39 6.43
N THR A 25 -0.46 -12.78 6.44
CA THR A 25 -1.54 -12.02 7.08
C THR A 25 -1.42 -12.03 8.62
N SER A 26 -0.97 -13.14 9.21
CA SER A 26 -0.79 -13.27 10.66
C SER A 26 0.41 -12.47 11.19
N MET A 27 1.54 -12.43 10.46
CA MET A 27 2.68 -11.61 10.87
C MET A 27 2.41 -10.11 10.73
N THR A 28 1.72 -9.68 9.67
CA THR A 28 1.37 -8.26 9.46
C THR A 28 0.36 -7.74 10.48
N GLN A 29 -0.55 -8.58 10.97
CA GLN A 29 -1.55 -8.17 11.95
C GLN A 29 -0.97 -7.91 13.34
N ASN A 30 0.02 -8.70 13.78
CA ASN A 30 0.68 -8.48 15.07
C ASN A 30 1.61 -7.25 15.07
N GLN A 31 2.29 -6.92 13.96
CA GLN A 31 3.10 -5.69 13.91
C GLN A 31 2.24 -4.42 13.83
N PHE A 32 1.13 -4.48 13.09
CA PHE A 32 0.21 -3.35 12.91
C PHE A 32 -0.50 -2.94 14.21
N GLN A 33 -0.78 -3.90 15.10
CA GLN A 33 -1.43 -3.63 16.38
C GLN A 33 -0.45 -3.23 17.51
N ASN A 34 0.86 -3.46 17.34
CA ASN A 34 1.86 -3.31 18.41
C ASN A 34 2.75 -2.06 18.29
N GLN A 35 2.51 -1.15 17.32
CA GLN A 35 3.21 0.12 17.32
C GLN A 35 2.66 1.04 18.43
N SER A 36 3.36 1.04 19.57
CA SER A 36 3.13 1.93 20.71
C SER A 36 4.06 3.13 20.64
N GLY A 37 3.72 4.11 19.81
CA GLY A 37 4.36 5.44 19.78
C GLY A 37 3.38 6.53 20.22
N PRO A 38 3.87 7.72 20.62
CA PRO A 38 2.99 8.87 20.78
C PRO A 38 2.28 9.17 19.45
N LEU A 39 1.00 9.55 19.53
CA LEU A 39 0.25 9.99 18.36
C LEU A 39 0.90 11.27 17.79
N PRO A 40 1.04 11.39 16.46
CA PRO A 40 1.48 12.64 15.85
C PRO A 40 0.51 13.77 16.18
N GLY A 41 1.04 14.94 16.53
CA GLY A 41 0.27 16.16 16.72
C GLY A 41 0.08 16.93 15.41
N GLU A 42 -0.70 18.00 15.45
CA GLU A 42 -0.99 18.83 14.27
C GLU A 42 0.28 19.36 13.57
N ARG A 43 1.32 19.72 14.33
CA ARG A 43 2.62 20.17 13.78
C ARG A 43 3.46 19.06 13.14
N ASP A 44 3.12 17.79 13.40
CA ASP A 44 3.76 16.67 12.71
C ASP A 44 3.12 16.43 11.33
N PHE A 45 1.94 17.02 11.07
CA PHE A 45 1.28 17.05 9.76
C PHE A 45 1.63 18.33 8.98
N ASP A 46 1.47 19.50 9.59
CA ASP A 46 1.74 20.81 8.97
C ASP A 46 2.78 21.59 9.80
N PRO A 47 4.09 21.30 9.64
CA PRO A 47 5.13 21.94 10.46
C PRO A 47 5.30 23.44 10.18
N TYR A 48 4.80 23.95 9.04
CA TYR A 48 4.95 25.34 8.62
C TYR A 48 3.66 26.16 8.74
N GLU A 49 2.57 25.56 9.21
CA GLU A 49 1.28 26.21 9.51
C GLU A 49 0.74 27.02 8.31
N GLY A 50 0.49 26.34 7.19
CA GLY A 50 -0.02 26.99 5.98
C GLY A 50 -0.38 26.06 4.82
N ASP A 51 -0.18 24.76 4.96
CA ASP A 51 -0.48 23.79 3.91
C ASP A 51 -1.92 23.26 4.06
N LEU A 52 -2.79 23.59 3.09
CA LEU A 52 -4.20 23.20 3.11
C LEU A 52 -4.38 21.68 2.98
N ASP A 53 -3.49 21.02 2.25
CA ASP A 53 -3.54 19.58 2.01
C ASP A 53 -3.04 18.84 3.27
N ALA A 54 -1.99 19.34 3.91
CA ALA A 54 -1.56 18.83 5.23
C ALA A 54 -2.63 19.02 6.31
N GLN A 55 -3.38 20.14 6.30
CA GLN A 55 -4.51 20.36 7.20
C GLN A 55 -5.70 19.43 6.90
N SER A 56 -5.91 19.05 5.64
CA SER A 56 -6.87 18.01 5.27
C SER A 56 -6.45 16.67 5.88
N ALA A 57 -5.18 16.28 5.71
CA ALA A 57 -4.63 15.06 6.29
C ALA A 57 -4.78 15.03 7.82
N TRP A 58 -4.52 16.16 8.51
CA TRP A 58 -4.75 16.28 9.95
C TRP A 58 -6.22 16.06 10.33
N LYS A 59 -7.18 16.63 9.59
CA LYS A 59 -8.61 16.45 9.89
C LYS A 59 -9.06 14.99 9.71
N ASN A 60 -8.46 14.27 8.76
CA ASN A 60 -8.85 12.91 8.42
C ASN A 60 -8.16 11.87 9.30
N PHE A 61 -6.88 12.08 9.67
CA PHE A 61 -6.06 11.10 10.38
C PHE A 61 -5.58 11.54 11.76
N GLY A 62 -5.60 12.84 12.08
CA GLY A 62 -5.10 13.39 13.33
C GLY A 62 -5.69 12.73 14.57
N GLY A 63 -4.83 12.25 15.46
CA GLY A 63 -5.24 11.59 16.70
C GLY A 63 -5.80 10.18 16.56
N LEU A 64 -5.84 9.60 15.36
CA LEU A 64 -6.26 8.22 15.15
C LEU A 64 -5.13 7.24 15.48
N SER A 65 -5.45 6.13 16.15
CA SER A 65 -4.56 4.98 16.18
C SER A 65 -4.39 4.39 14.77
N LEU A 66 -3.34 3.60 14.54
CA LEU A 66 -3.16 2.88 13.27
C LEU A 66 -4.40 2.06 12.87
N SER A 67 -5.04 1.40 13.84
CA SER A 67 -6.25 0.61 13.56
C SER A 67 -7.40 1.48 13.07
N GLU A 68 -7.63 2.63 13.70
CA GLU A 68 -8.66 3.58 13.29
C GLU A 68 -8.32 4.23 11.95
N ALA A 69 -7.07 4.66 11.76
CA ALA A 69 -6.58 5.21 10.51
C ALA A 69 -6.71 4.21 9.34
N TYR A 70 -6.49 2.92 9.57
CA TYR A 70 -6.70 1.91 8.54
C TYR A 70 -8.18 1.69 8.23
N GLN A 71 -9.07 1.70 9.23
CA GLN A 71 -10.51 1.69 8.94
C GLN A 71 -10.91 2.93 8.14
N LYS A 72 -10.40 4.10 8.51
CA LYS A 72 -10.64 5.36 7.79
C LYS A 72 -10.19 5.28 6.34
N PHE A 73 -8.96 4.82 6.11
CA PHE A 73 -8.40 4.66 4.77
C PHE A 73 -9.23 3.72 3.89
N LEU A 74 -9.76 2.62 4.46
CA LEU A 74 -10.62 1.68 3.75
C LEU A 74 -11.97 2.26 3.31
N GLU A 75 -12.45 3.37 3.91
CA GLU A 75 -13.70 4.00 3.49
C GLU A 75 -13.59 4.54 2.06
N ASN A 76 -12.43 5.10 1.68
CA ASN A 76 -12.16 5.59 0.32
C ASN A 76 -10.64 5.75 0.05
N PRO A 77 -9.94 4.66 -0.31
CA PRO A 77 -8.49 4.70 -0.52
C PRO A 77 -8.04 5.71 -1.58
N GLY A 78 -8.84 5.91 -2.63
CA GLY A 78 -8.51 6.85 -3.71
C GLY A 78 -8.62 8.32 -3.29
N THR A 79 -9.51 8.65 -2.35
CA THR A 79 -9.56 10.00 -1.76
C THR A 79 -8.46 10.19 -0.73
N TYR A 80 -8.23 9.20 0.13
CA TYR A 80 -7.27 9.36 1.23
C TYR A 80 -5.81 9.13 0.82
N SER A 81 -5.52 8.67 -0.40
CA SER A 81 -4.15 8.56 -0.90
C SER A 81 -3.45 9.92 -0.99
N GLU A 82 -4.17 11.00 -1.33
CA GLU A 82 -3.61 12.35 -1.35
C GLU A 82 -3.28 12.84 0.05
N ASP A 83 -4.05 12.48 1.07
CA ASP A 83 -3.70 12.84 2.44
C ASP A 83 -2.33 12.26 2.83
N PHE A 84 -1.99 11.03 2.40
CA PHE A 84 -0.64 10.47 2.61
C PHE A 84 0.43 11.15 1.76
N MET A 85 0.08 11.69 0.60
CA MET A 85 1.00 12.47 -0.24
C MET A 85 1.40 13.78 0.44
N TRP A 86 0.45 14.47 1.08
CA TRP A 86 0.67 15.80 1.66
C TRP A 86 0.87 15.81 3.19
N MET A 87 0.78 14.66 3.83
CA MET A 87 1.06 14.50 5.26
C MET A 87 2.51 14.86 5.58
N GLY A 88 2.75 15.61 6.66
CA GLY A 88 4.10 15.87 7.14
C GLY A 88 4.89 14.59 7.42
N ASP A 89 6.20 14.64 7.20
CA ASP A 89 7.14 13.52 7.29
C ASP A 89 7.01 12.66 8.57
N LYS A 90 6.89 13.29 9.74
CA LYS A 90 6.73 12.61 11.03
C LYS A 90 5.39 11.90 11.14
N ALA A 91 4.31 12.55 10.72
CA ALA A 91 3.00 11.91 10.65
C ALA A 91 3.01 10.78 9.62
N PHE A 92 3.64 10.97 8.47
CA PHE A 92 3.77 9.93 7.44
C PHE A 92 4.52 8.71 7.96
N VAL A 93 5.64 8.88 8.66
CA VAL A 93 6.37 7.76 9.29
C VAL A 93 5.49 6.98 10.27
N TYR A 94 4.67 7.69 11.05
CA TYR A 94 3.72 7.06 11.95
C TYR A 94 2.63 6.29 11.19
N TYR A 95 1.98 6.90 10.19
CA TYR A 95 0.83 6.31 9.49
C TYR A 95 1.21 5.39 8.32
N PHE A 96 2.46 5.37 7.83
CA PHE A 96 2.92 4.49 6.76
C PHE A 96 2.51 3.01 6.90
N PRO A 97 2.49 2.40 8.10
CA PRO A 97 1.97 1.04 8.30
C PRO A 97 0.53 0.83 7.79
N VAL A 98 -0.28 1.88 7.69
CA VAL A 98 -1.63 1.83 7.09
C VAL A 98 -1.53 1.47 5.61
N LEU A 99 -0.69 2.18 4.85
CA LEU A 99 -0.43 1.89 3.44
C LEU A 99 0.24 0.53 3.27
N GLU A 100 1.25 0.21 4.10
CA GLU A 100 1.92 -1.08 4.08
C GLU A 100 0.93 -2.23 4.29
N ARG A 101 0.10 -2.15 5.34
CA ARG A 101 -0.93 -3.15 5.60
C ARG A 101 -1.89 -3.26 4.42
N TYR A 102 -2.39 -2.13 3.93
CA TYR A 102 -3.31 -2.10 2.80
C TYR A 102 -2.71 -2.82 1.59
N LEU A 103 -1.50 -2.47 1.16
CA LEU A 103 -0.83 -3.10 0.02
C LEU A 103 -0.54 -4.60 0.21
N LEU A 104 -0.34 -5.06 1.45
CA LEU A 104 -0.07 -6.46 1.75
C LEU A 104 -1.32 -7.35 1.83
N VAL A 105 -2.47 -6.79 2.23
CA VAL A 105 -3.70 -7.57 2.46
C VAL A 105 -4.78 -7.32 1.42
N THR A 106 -4.79 -6.12 0.82
CA THR A 106 -5.66 -5.77 -0.28
C THR A 106 -5.11 -6.46 -1.51
N PRO A 107 -5.83 -7.45 -2.07
CA PRO A 107 -5.38 -8.03 -3.30
C PRO A 107 -5.49 -6.94 -4.38
N VAL A 108 -4.53 -6.91 -5.31
CA VAL A 108 -4.63 -6.05 -6.51
C VAL A 108 -5.93 -6.34 -7.29
N TRP A 109 -6.58 -7.48 -7.01
CA TRP A 109 -7.88 -7.89 -7.53
C TRP A 109 -8.73 -8.69 -6.52
N GLY A 110 -10.05 -8.46 -6.48
CA GLY A 110 -11.01 -9.26 -5.72
C GLY A 110 -12.21 -9.72 -6.56
N LYS A 111 -12.50 -11.04 -6.56
CA LYS A 111 -13.60 -11.65 -7.35
C LYS A 111 -15.00 -11.23 -6.89
N GLU A 112 -15.16 -10.90 -5.61
CA GLU A 112 -16.47 -11.03 -4.97
C GLU A 112 -17.38 -9.80 -5.08
N ASN A 113 -16.87 -8.59 -5.35
CA ASN A 113 -17.67 -7.39 -5.14
C ASN A 113 -17.76 -6.40 -6.32
N GLY A 114 -17.35 -6.79 -7.53
CA GLY A 114 -17.32 -5.84 -8.65
C GLY A 114 -16.42 -4.62 -8.37
N SER A 115 -15.39 -4.82 -7.53
CA SER A 115 -14.49 -3.78 -7.06
C SER A 115 -13.89 -3.01 -8.23
N GLU A 116 -14.07 -1.70 -8.19
CA GLU A 116 -13.52 -0.76 -9.15
C GLU A 116 -11.99 -0.77 -9.15
N TRP A 117 -11.49 -0.32 -10.28
CA TRP A 117 -10.16 -0.47 -10.83
C TRP A 117 -9.04 0.06 -9.92
N CYS A 118 -7.89 -0.61 -10.01
CA CYS A 118 -6.61 -0.30 -9.39
C CYS A 118 -6.68 0.43 -8.04
N GLN A 119 -7.06 -0.31 -7.01
CA GLN A 119 -7.01 0.11 -5.60
C GLN A 119 -5.64 0.60 -5.12
N ILE A 120 -4.60 0.47 -5.93
CA ILE A 120 -3.22 0.85 -5.67
C ILE A 120 -2.72 2.00 -6.58
N LEU A 121 -3.57 2.51 -7.48
CA LEU A 121 -3.27 3.66 -8.34
C LEU A 121 -3.07 4.90 -7.47
N GLY A 122 -2.02 5.66 -7.74
CA GLY A 122 -1.68 6.87 -7.00
C GLY A 122 -0.95 6.62 -5.67
N LEU A 123 -0.91 5.39 -5.15
CA LEU A 123 -0.20 5.08 -3.90
C LEU A 123 1.31 5.08 -4.05
N GLY A 124 1.83 4.59 -5.17
CA GLY A 124 3.26 4.69 -5.49
C GLY A 124 3.70 6.16 -5.64
N SER A 125 2.89 7.00 -6.29
CA SER A 125 3.15 8.45 -6.40
C SER A 125 3.05 9.15 -5.06
N ALA A 126 2.05 8.83 -4.23
CA ALA A 126 1.91 9.38 -2.89
C ALA A 126 3.12 9.02 -2.00
N ILE A 127 3.58 7.76 -2.05
CA ILE A 127 4.79 7.35 -1.35
C ILE A 127 6.01 8.06 -1.93
N GLN A 128 6.17 8.14 -3.26
CA GLN A 128 7.32 8.80 -3.89
C GLN A 128 7.45 10.26 -3.48
N PHE A 129 6.33 10.98 -3.44
CA PHE A 129 6.28 12.40 -3.08
C PHE A 129 6.87 12.66 -1.69
N GLN A 130 6.73 11.72 -0.77
CA GLN A 130 7.24 11.81 0.59
C GLN A 130 8.75 11.69 0.68
N PHE A 131 9.41 11.03 -0.28
CA PHE A 131 10.88 10.88 -0.29
C PHE A 131 11.55 12.07 -0.98
N THR A 132 11.79 13.14 -0.24
CA THR A 132 12.56 14.30 -0.73
C THR A 132 13.92 14.35 -0.04
N GLU A 133 14.87 15.13 -0.56
CA GLU A 133 16.15 15.36 0.15
C GLU A 133 15.94 15.91 1.57
N GLN A 134 14.89 16.72 1.77
CA GLN A 134 14.58 17.34 3.05
C GLN A 134 14.02 16.34 4.08
N SER A 135 13.18 15.41 3.64
CA SER A 135 12.50 14.43 4.49
C SER A 135 13.25 13.09 4.61
N LEU A 136 14.34 12.92 3.85
CA LEU A 136 15.16 11.72 3.84
C LEU A 136 15.64 11.29 5.25
N PRO A 137 16.11 12.18 6.14
CA PRO A 137 16.59 11.76 7.47
C PRO A 137 15.53 11.00 8.29
N GLU A 138 14.27 11.37 8.15
CA GLU A 138 13.12 10.78 8.82
C GLU A 138 12.63 9.49 8.14
N LEU A 139 12.69 9.46 6.81
CA LEU A 139 12.07 8.41 5.98
C LEU A 139 13.03 7.31 5.53
N LEU A 140 14.35 7.49 5.61
CA LEU A 140 15.33 6.50 5.12
C LEU A 140 15.13 5.11 5.74
N GLN A 141 14.67 5.04 6.99
CA GLN A 141 14.34 3.78 7.67
C GLN A 141 13.17 3.01 7.02
N LEU A 142 12.32 3.69 6.25
CA LEU A 142 11.20 3.07 5.54
C LEU A 142 11.63 2.46 4.19
N THR A 143 12.76 2.87 3.61
CA THR A 143 13.20 2.45 2.27
C THR A 143 13.16 0.93 2.07
N PRO A 144 13.70 0.08 2.97
CA PRO A 144 13.64 -1.38 2.78
C PRO A 144 12.22 -1.93 2.77
N ARG A 145 11.32 -1.32 3.55
CA ARG A 145 9.90 -1.69 3.62
C ARG A 145 9.19 -1.30 2.32
N VAL A 146 9.43 -0.09 1.82
CA VAL A 146 8.87 0.38 0.55
C VAL A 146 9.37 -0.48 -0.62
N LEU A 147 10.66 -0.81 -0.70
CA LEU A 147 11.20 -1.71 -1.72
C LEU A 147 10.53 -3.10 -1.70
N THR A 148 10.24 -3.62 -0.51
CA THR A 148 9.49 -4.88 -0.36
C THR A 148 8.06 -4.75 -0.91
N LEU A 149 7.39 -3.63 -0.65
CA LEU A 149 6.05 -3.35 -1.17
C LEU A 149 6.04 -3.22 -2.69
N ILE A 150 7.01 -2.52 -3.28
CA ILE A 150 7.18 -2.39 -4.72
C ILE A 150 7.28 -3.79 -5.37
N ALA A 151 8.14 -4.65 -4.83
CA ALA A 151 8.30 -6.02 -5.33
C ALA A 151 6.99 -6.81 -5.26
N GLN A 152 6.27 -6.72 -4.13
CA GLN A 152 4.98 -7.39 -3.93
C GLN A 152 3.92 -6.89 -4.92
N VAL A 153 3.85 -5.58 -5.16
CA VAL A 153 2.90 -4.98 -6.11
C VAL A 153 3.20 -5.47 -7.53
N LYS A 154 4.46 -5.40 -7.96
CA LYS A 154 4.89 -5.85 -9.30
C LYS A 154 4.60 -7.34 -9.51
N GLU A 155 4.92 -8.19 -8.53
CA GLU A 155 4.59 -9.63 -8.57
C GLU A 155 3.08 -9.87 -8.68
N SER A 156 2.27 -9.07 -7.96
CA SER A 156 0.81 -9.20 -7.98
C SER A 156 0.21 -8.76 -9.33
N ILE A 157 0.78 -7.72 -9.96
CA ILE A 157 0.42 -7.28 -11.32
C ILE A 157 0.77 -8.36 -12.34
N ASP A 158 2.01 -8.89 -12.30
CA ASP A 158 2.47 -9.93 -13.23
C ASP A 158 1.62 -11.21 -13.12
N ALA A 159 1.33 -11.67 -11.90
CA ALA A 159 0.47 -12.81 -11.66
C ALA A 159 -0.95 -12.59 -12.23
N TYR A 160 -1.47 -11.36 -12.13
CA TYR A 160 -2.77 -11.01 -12.70
C TYR A 160 -2.74 -11.03 -14.23
N VAL A 161 -1.75 -10.41 -14.87
CA VAL A 161 -1.57 -10.43 -16.32
C VAL A 161 -1.48 -11.87 -16.84
N ALA A 162 -0.69 -12.72 -16.16
CA ALA A 162 -0.55 -14.13 -16.51
C ALA A 162 -1.85 -14.95 -16.36
N SER A 163 -2.78 -14.51 -15.50
CA SER A 163 -4.07 -15.19 -15.29
C SER A 163 -5.04 -15.06 -16.47
N GLY A 164 -4.83 -14.10 -17.37
CA GLY A 164 -5.69 -13.87 -18.53
C GLY A 164 -7.13 -13.46 -18.17
N HIS A 165 -7.35 -12.92 -16.98
CA HIS A 165 -8.68 -12.57 -16.48
C HIS A 165 -9.33 -11.43 -17.32
N PRO A 166 -10.62 -11.55 -17.69
CA PRO A 166 -11.25 -10.68 -18.69
C PRO A 166 -11.57 -9.26 -18.20
N TYR A 167 -11.44 -8.98 -16.91
CA TYR A 167 -11.64 -7.65 -16.33
C TYR A 167 -10.38 -6.79 -16.45
N TYR A 168 -9.79 -6.80 -17.63
CA TYR A 168 -8.81 -5.83 -18.10
C TYR A 168 -9.56 -4.92 -19.08
N SER A 169 -9.99 -3.74 -18.65
CA SER A 169 -10.76 -2.84 -19.50
C SER A 169 -10.05 -1.52 -19.77
N ASP A 170 -8.97 -1.22 -19.04
CA ASP A 170 -8.14 -0.07 -19.36
C ASP A 170 -6.63 -0.41 -19.34
N PRO A 171 -6.05 -0.72 -20.52
CA PRO A 171 -4.61 -0.85 -20.69
C PRO A 171 -3.82 0.40 -20.28
N GLU A 172 -4.41 1.60 -20.34
CA GLU A 172 -3.77 2.85 -19.94
C GLU A 172 -3.60 2.92 -18.43
N ILE A 173 -4.64 2.58 -17.65
CA ILE A 173 -4.54 2.51 -16.19
C ILE A 173 -3.46 1.51 -15.77
N HIS A 174 -3.39 0.34 -16.41
CA HIS A 174 -2.35 -0.63 -16.10
C HIS A 174 -0.95 -0.09 -16.36
N GLN A 175 -0.73 0.52 -17.54
CA GLN A 175 0.56 1.13 -17.86
C GLN A 175 0.90 2.24 -16.88
N HIS A 176 -0.09 3.02 -16.44
CA HIS A 176 0.10 4.07 -15.46
C HIS A 176 0.58 3.52 -14.12
N VAL A 177 -0.05 2.46 -13.63
CA VAL A 177 0.32 1.81 -12.36
C VAL A 177 1.73 1.22 -12.46
N ILE A 178 2.03 0.46 -13.51
CA ILE A 178 3.40 -0.06 -13.70
C ILE A 178 4.42 1.08 -13.73
N LYS A 179 4.12 2.16 -14.46
CA LYS A 179 4.99 3.31 -14.57
C LYS A 179 5.23 3.93 -13.19
N GLU A 180 4.18 4.23 -12.45
CA GLU A 180 4.21 4.82 -11.11
C GLU A 180 5.09 4.00 -10.15
N TRP A 181 4.91 2.68 -10.09
CA TRP A 181 5.69 1.82 -9.19
C TRP A 181 7.15 1.68 -9.64
N ASN A 182 7.44 1.74 -10.94
CA ASN A 182 8.80 1.78 -11.45
C ASN A 182 9.49 3.13 -11.18
N GLU A 183 8.77 4.24 -11.28
CA GLU A 183 9.29 5.57 -10.96
C GLU A 183 9.64 5.67 -9.47
N LEU A 184 8.77 5.16 -8.58
CA LEU A 184 9.08 5.04 -7.16
C LEU A 184 10.34 4.18 -6.91
N GLU A 185 10.46 3.03 -7.58
CA GLU A 185 11.64 2.16 -7.45
C GLU A 185 12.93 2.87 -7.86
N GLN A 186 12.93 3.54 -9.02
CA GLN A 186 14.07 4.30 -9.53
C GLN A 186 14.41 5.48 -8.63
N HIS A 187 13.39 6.15 -8.09
CA HIS A 187 13.56 7.26 -7.15
C HIS A 187 14.27 6.79 -5.88
N LEU A 188 13.85 5.68 -5.29
CA LEU A 188 14.47 5.14 -4.08
C LEU A 188 15.89 4.64 -4.30
N GLN A 189 16.22 4.12 -5.49
CA GLN A 189 17.58 3.69 -5.82
C GLN A 189 18.61 4.82 -5.69
N GLN A 190 18.20 6.08 -5.87
CA GLN A 190 19.08 7.24 -5.69
C GLN A 190 19.57 7.40 -4.24
N PHE A 191 18.89 6.79 -3.28
CA PHE A 191 19.19 6.89 -1.85
C PHE A 191 19.82 5.63 -1.24
N VAL A 192 19.84 4.51 -1.98
CA VAL A 192 20.42 3.23 -1.52
C VAL A 192 21.96 3.23 -1.62
N ASP A 193 22.52 4.11 -2.46
CA ASP A 193 23.97 4.27 -2.65
C ASP A 193 24.62 5.33 -1.72
N LEU A 194 23.88 5.86 -0.73
CA LEU A 194 24.34 6.84 0.27
C LEU A 194 24.79 6.16 1.58
#